data_AF-A0A7Z1R546-F1
#
_entry.id   AF-A0A7Z1R546-F1
#
_cell.length_a   1.000
_cell.length_b   1.000
_cell.length_c   1.000
_cell.angle_alpha   90.00
_cell.angle_beta   90.00
_cell.angle_gamma   90.00
#
_symmetry.space_group_name_H-M   'P 1'
#
loop_
_entity.id
_entity.type
_entity.pdbx_description
1 polymer ?
#
loop_
_entity_poly.entity_id
_entity_poly.type
_entity_poly.pdbx_seq_one_letter_code
_entity_poly.pdbx_strand_id
1 'polypeptide(L)'
;MWVVSHYRTTQGHFEDYMAFLRQNFFPSSEEAKKEGLILDFKVFVKDPKGAGDWDVAVATLYPSYGKALDYSKADEDKWKAIEAKQYKTDDEKKQSEMTEVRFTMREYLGTTYMREINLRPMP
;
A
#
# COMPACT_ATOMS: atom_id res chain seq x y z
N MET A 1 -12.42 -5.23 -1.95
CA MET A 1 -12.35 -4.33 -0.76
C MET A 1 -11.15 -3.44 -0.91
N TRP A 2 -11.34 -2.13 -1.04
CA TRP A 2 -10.24 -1.17 -1.04
C TRP A 2 -9.81 -0.90 0.39
N VAL A 3 -8.54 -1.15 0.68
CA VAL A 3 -7.86 -0.70 1.90
C VAL A 3 -7.01 0.49 1.48
N VAL A 4 -7.36 1.67 1.97
CA VAL A 4 -6.73 2.93 1.54
C VAL A 4 -6.06 3.59 2.72
N SER A 5 -4.73 3.61 2.71
CA SER A 5 -3.92 4.31 3.70
C SER A 5 -3.66 5.74 3.24
N HIS A 6 -3.94 6.69 4.12
CA HIS A 6 -3.77 8.12 3.89
C HIS A 6 -2.50 8.62 4.55
N TYR A 7 -1.74 9.40 3.81
CA TYR A 7 -0.47 9.96 4.23
C TYR A 7 -0.42 11.45 3.98
N ARG A 8 0.36 12.12 4.83
CA ARG A 8 0.81 13.49 4.61
C ARG A 8 2.32 13.46 4.38
N THR A 9 2.79 13.88 3.21
CA THR A 9 4.24 13.96 3.00
C THR A 9 4.87 15.07 3.85
N THR A 10 6.06 14.82 4.37
CA THR A 10 6.86 15.85 5.05
C THR A 10 7.25 16.91 4.02
N GLN A 11 7.31 18.17 4.45
CA GLN A 11 7.63 19.29 3.57
C GLN A 11 8.93 19.02 2.77
N GLY A 12 8.84 19.09 1.44
CA GLY A 12 9.97 18.85 0.53
C GLY A 12 10.21 17.39 0.15
N HIS A 13 9.52 16.42 0.76
CA HIS A 13 9.75 14.99 0.56
C HIS A 13 8.72 14.29 -0.34
N PHE A 14 7.87 15.04 -1.05
CA PHE A 14 6.89 14.45 -1.96
C PHE A 14 7.56 13.57 -3.03
N GLU A 15 8.56 14.10 -3.73
CA GLU A 15 9.28 13.37 -4.80
C GLU A 15 10.07 12.18 -4.25
N ASP A 16 10.68 12.32 -3.07
CA ASP A 16 11.36 11.23 -2.38
C ASP A 16 10.39 10.09 -2.07
N TYR A 17 9.19 10.42 -1.59
CA TYR A 17 8.18 9.41 -1.31
C TYR A 17 7.65 8.76 -2.59
N MET A 18 7.47 9.50 -3.67
CA MET A 18 7.10 8.93 -4.98
C MET A 18 8.18 7.99 -5.52
N ALA A 19 9.46 8.34 -5.35
CA ALA A 19 10.58 7.47 -5.70
C ALA A 19 10.58 6.19 -4.84
N PHE A 20 10.36 6.32 -3.53
CA PHE A 20 10.24 5.19 -2.62
C PHE A 20 9.11 4.25 -3.03
N LEU A 21 7.92 4.78 -3.36
CA LEU A 21 6.78 3.97 -3.81
C LEU A 21 7.08 3.25 -5.12
N ARG A 22 7.71 3.91 -6.10
CA ARG A 22 8.12 3.28 -7.36
C ARG A 22 9.14 2.15 -7.15
N GLN A 23 10.09 2.34 -6.24
CA GLN A 23 11.16 1.37 -5.99
C GLN A 23 10.70 0.19 -5.13
N ASN A 24 9.78 0.40 -4.18
CA ASN A 24 9.44 -0.59 -3.16
C ASN A 24 8.00 -1.08 -3.27
N PHE A 25 7.03 -0.16 -3.27
CA PHE A 25 5.62 -0.53 -3.24
C PHE A 25 5.14 -1.12 -4.57
N PHE A 26 5.51 -0.51 -5.69
CA PHE A 26 5.10 -0.96 -7.03
C PHE A 26 5.53 -2.41 -7.35
N PRO A 27 6.81 -2.79 -7.26
CA PRO A 27 7.22 -4.16 -7.60
C PRO A 27 6.59 -5.20 -6.68
N SER A 28 6.53 -4.96 -5.36
CA SER A 28 5.89 -5.88 -4.41
C SER A 28 4.39 -6.03 -4.69
N SER A 29 3.70 -4.95 -5.06
CA SER A 29 2.27 -5.00 -5.37
C SER A 29 1.99 -5.70 -6.71
N GLU A 30 2.85 -5.54 -7.71
CA GLU A 30 2.74 -6.29 -8.97
C GLU A 30 2.91 -7.80 -8.74
N GLU A 31 3.87 -8.23 -7.91
CA GLU A 31 4.01 -9.64 -7.55
C GLU A 31 2.84 -10.14 -6.71
N ALA A 32 2.35 -9.35 -5.75
CA ALA A 32 1.16 -9.69 -4.96
C ALA A 32 -0.09 -9.88 -5.84
N LYS A 33 -0.22 -9.06 -6.90
CA LYS A 33 -1.30 -9.20 -7.89
C LYS A 33 -1.15 -10.50 -8.69
N LYS A 34 0.06 -10.86 -9.11
CA LYS A 34 0.35 -12.15 -9.80
C LYS A 34 0.04 -13.36 -8.92
N GLU A 35 0.33 -13.26 -7.62
CA GLU A 35 0.06 -14.31 -6.63
C GLU A 35 -1.42 -14.41 -6.19
N GLY A 36 -2.27 -13.50 -6.68
CA GLY A 36 -3.70 -13.43 -6.36
C GLY A 36 -4.00 -12.95 -4.94
N LEU A 37 -3.03 -12.35 -4.24
CA LEU A 37 -3.21 -11.77 -2.91
C LEU A 37 -4.07 -10.50 -2.98
N ILE A 38 -3.91 -9.74 -4.05
CA ILE A 38 -4.64 -8.50 -4.33
C ILE A 38 -5.19 -8.56 -5.77
N LEU A 39 -6.26 -7.83 -6.03
CA LEU A 39 -6.83 -7.67 -7.37
C LEU A 39 -6.22 -6.48 -8.11
N ASP A 40 -5.93 -5.39 -7.40
CA ASP A 40 -5.39 -4.15 -7.98
C ASP A 40 -4.71 -3.30 -6.89
N PHE A 41 -3.95 -2.30 -7.30
CA PHE A 41 -3.43 -1.25 -6.41
C PHE A 41 -3.37 0.09 -7.13
N LYS A 42 -3.54 1.18 -6.38
CA LYS A 42 -3.52 2.56 -6.90
C LYS A 42 -2.80 3.49 -5.93
N VAL A 43 -2.18 4.52 -6.50
CA VAL A 43 -1.66 5.67 -5.75
C VAL A 43 -2.44 6.90 -6.21
N PHE A 44 -3.08 7.57 -5.27
CA PHE A 44 -3.77 8.83 -5.52
C PHE A 44 -3.00 9.98 -4.88
N VAL A 45 -2.95 11.10 -5.58
CA VAL A 45 -2.39 12.34 -5.06
C VAL A 45 -3.43 13.43 -5.12
N LYS A 46 -3.42 14.34 -4.17
CA LYS A 46 -4.27 15.54 -4.20
C LYS A 46 -3.64 16.69 -3.44
N ASP A 47 -4.11 17.90 -3.75
CA ASP A 47 -3.79 19.05 -2.93
C ASP A 47 -4.53 18.98 -1.58
N PRO A 48 -3.82 19.11 -0.46
CA PRO A 48 -4.43 19.09 0.85
C PRO A 48 -5.08 20.43 1.22
N LYS A 49 -6.23 20.37 1.89
CA LYS A 49 -7.01 21.54 2.30
C LYS A 49 -6.62 22.11 3.66
N GLY A 50 -5.72 21.46 4.38
CA GLY A 50 -5.29 21.86 5.72
C GLY A 50 -4.28 20.88 6.31
N ALA A 51 -3.79 21.16 7.52
CA ALA A 51 -2.72 20.41 8.17
C ALA A 51 -3.05 18.92 8.39
N GLY A 52 -4.30 18.61 8.76
CA GLY A 52 -4.76 17.23 8.98
C GLY A 52 -5.31 16.52 7.75
N ASP A 53 -5.20 17.12 6.56
CA ASP A 53 -5.68 16.52 5.32
C ASP A 53 -4.53 15.79 4.60
N TRP A 54 -4.79 14.68 3.92
CA TRP A 54 -3.78 13.89 3.22
C TRP A 54 -3.40 14.49 1.87
N ASP A 55 -2.23 14.15 1.35
CA ASP A 55 -1.78 14.50 0.00
C ASP A 55 -1.46 13.26 -0.85
N VAL A 56 -1.14 12.13 -0.22
CA VAL A 56 -0.97 10.82 -0.87
C VAL A 56 -1.87 9.77 -0.24
N ALA A 57 -2.57 8.98 -1.06
CA ALA A 57 -3.28 7.78 -0.63
C ALA A 57 -2.76 6.56 -1.38
N VAL A 58 -2.40 5.50 -0.64
CA VAL A 58 -1.99 4.21 -1.19
C VAL A 58 -3.13 3.23 -0.99
N ALA A 59 -3.65 2.71 -2.09
CA ALA A 59 -4.86 1.91 -2.12
C ALA A 59 -4.58 0.51 -2.64
N THR A 60 -5.03 -0.51 -1.91
CA THR A 60 -4.92 -1.92 -2.31
C THR A 60 -6.30 -2.53 -2.37
N LEU A 61 -6.65 -3.14 -3.50
CA LEU A 61 -7.92 -3.82 -3.70
C LEU A 61 -7.78 -5.31 -3.40
N TYR A 62 -8.39 -5.77 -2.31
CA TYR A 62 -8.45 -7.18 -1.96
C TYR A 62 -9.71 -7.88 -2.53
N PRO A 63 -9.68 -9.20 -2.76
CA PRO A 63 -10.82 -9.95 -3.28
C PRO A 63 -12.09 -9.87 -2.41
N SER A 64 -11.94 -9.76 -1.09
CA SER A 64 -13.05 -9.72 -0.13
C SER A 64 -12.64 -9.00 1.16
N TYR A 65 -13.58 -8.81 2.10
CA TYR A 65 -13.27 -8.33 3.44
C TYR A 65 -12.37 -9.31 4.20
N GLY A 66 -12.69 -10.61 4.17
CA GLY A 66 -11.89 -11.62 4.86
C GLY A 66 -10.47 -11.71 4.32
N LYS A 67 -10.28 -11.63 3.00
CA LYS A 67 -8.93 -11.55 2.40
C LYS A 67 -8.14 -10.29 2.80
N ALA A 68 -8.81 -9.23 3.25
CA ALA A 68 -8.17 -7.99 3.67
C ALA A 68 -7.86 -7.95 5.17
N LEU A 69 -8.65 -8.63 6.01
CA LEU A 69 -8.64 -8.43 7.47
C LEU A 69 -8.37 -9.70 8.27
N ASP A 70 -8.71 -10.87 7.73
CA ASP A 70 -8.57 -12.13 8.46
C ASP A 70 -7.17 -12.70 8.25
N TYR A 71 -6.60 -13.27 9.31
CA TYR A 71 -5.32 -13.93 9.23
C TYR A 71 -5.39 -15.19 8.36
N SER A 72 -4.37 -15.36 7.51
CA SER A 72 -4.20 -16.52 6.64
C SER A 72 -2.72 -16.86 6.54
N LYS A 73 -2.32 -18.02 7.07
CA LYS A 73 -0.92 -18.46 7.04
C LYS A 73 -0.39 -18.57 5.61
N ALA A 74 -1.21 -19.09 4.70
CA ALA A 74 -0.85 -19.24 3.29
C ALA A 74 -0.63 -17.88 2.60
N ASP A 75 -1.45 -16.87 2.92
CA ASP A 75 -1.26 -15.53 2.36
C ASP A 75 -0.04 -14.83 2.99
N GLU A 76 0.17 -15.01 4.30
CA GLU A 76 1.38 -14.52 5.01
C GLU A 76 2.66 -15.09 4.38
N ASP A 77 2.71 -16.40 4.11
CA ASP A 77 3.89 -17.05 3.50
C ASP A 77 4.19 -16.50 2.11
N LYS A 78 3.16 -16.20 1.31
CA LYS A 78 3.33 -15.55 0.01
C LYS A 78 3.84 -14.11 0.14
N TRP A 79 3.30 -13.33 1.08
CA TRP A 79 3.78 -11.98 1.36
C TRP A 79 5.25 -11.99 1.77
N LYS A 80 5.63 -12.88 2.68
CA LYS A 80 7.03 -13.04 3.11
C LYS A 80 7.95 -13.43 1.97
N ALA A 81 7.52 -14.32 1.08
CA ALA A 81 8.29 -14.68 -0.10
C ALA A 81 8.50 -13.49 -1.06
N ILE A 82 7.47 -12.65 -1.25
CA ILE A 82 7.56 -11.43 -2.06
C ILE A 82 8.55 -10.45 -1.42
N GLU A 83 8.41 -10.18 -0.12
CA GLU A 83 9.29 -9.26 0.61
C GLU A 83 10.74 -9.75 0.63
N ALA A 84 10.95 -11.05 0.87
CA ALA A 84 12.28 -11.63 0.86
C ALA A 84 12.97 -11.50 -0.51
N LYS A 85 12.21 -11.65 -1.59
CA LYS A 85 12.70 -11.44 -2.95
C LYS A 85 13.01 -9.96 -3.22
N GLN A 86 12.14 -9.05 -2.82
CA GLN A 86 12.30 -7.61 -3.00
C GLN A 86 13.50 -7.06 -2.24
N TYR A 87 13.63 -7.45 -0.98
CA TYR A 87 14.66 -6.97 -0.06
C TYR A 87 15.92 -7.83 -0.02
N LYS A 88 15.93 -8.94 -0.76
CA LYS A 88 17.04 -9.89 -0.87
C LYS A 88 17.49 -10.47 0.48
N THR A 89 16.56 -10.56 1.44
CA THR A 89 16.77 -11.13 2.76
C THR A 89 15.43 -11.54 3.35
N ASP A 90 15.39 -12.67 4.04
CA ASP A 90 14.25 -13.17 4.81
C ASP A 90 14.22 -12.64 6.26
N ASP A 91 15.22 -11.84 6.65
CA ASP A 91 15.31 -11.22 7.96
C ASP A 91 14.35 -10.02 8.06
N GLU A 92 13.21 -10.22 8.72
CA GLU A 92 12.16 -9.21 8.91
C GLU A 92 12.69 -7.91 9.54
N LYS A 93 13.70 -8.00 10.42
CA LYS A 93 14.28 -6.81 11.05
C LYS A 93 15.04 -5.97 10.03
N LYS A 94 15.86 -6.60 9.19
CA LYS A 94 16.56 -5.89 8.10
C LYS A 94 15.60 -5.29 7.10
N GLN A 95 14.51 -5.99 6.77
CA GLN A 95 13.45 -5.44 5.93
C GLN A 95 12.82 -4.18 6.54
N SER A 96 12.55 -4.18 7.84
CA SER A 96 12.09 -2.98 8.55
C SER A 96 13.10 -1.84 8.43
N GLU A 97 14.37 -2.07 8.79
CA GLU A 97 15.44 -1.07 8.74
C GLU A 97 15.60 -0.45 7.34
N MET A 98 15.50 -1.28 6.28
CA MET A 98 15.58 -0.81 4.88
C MET A 98 14.39 0.07 4.46
N THR A 99 13.25 -0.04 5.13
CA THR A 99 12.03 0.70 4.77
C THR A 99 11.76 1.88 5.70
N GLU A 100 12.44 1.99 6.84
CA GLU A 100 12.25 3.02 7.86
C GLU A 100 12.41 4.45 7.33
N VAL A 101 13.22 4.65 6.30
CA VAL A 101 13.40 5.96 5.66
C VAL A 101 12.08 6.60 5.21
N ARG A 102 11.05 5.80 4.89
CA ARG A 102 9.73 6.33 4.54
C ARG A 102 9.09 7.13 5.67
N PHE A 103 9.42 6.86 6.92
CA PHE A 103 8.85 7.56 8.08
C PHE A 103 9.33 9.01 8.20
N THR A 104 10.50 9.34 7.64
CA THR A 104 10.94 10.74 7.55
C THR A 104 10.25 11.48 6.41
N MET A 105 9.84 10.74 5.37
CA MET A 105 9.19 11.29 4.18
C MET A 105 7.69 11.57 4.35
N ARG A 106 7.02 10.93 5.32
CA ARG A 106 5.58 11.07 5.52
C ARG A 106 5.09 10.76 6.93
N GLU A 107 3.95 11.33 7.26
CA GLU A 107 3.10 10.97 8.39
C GLU A 107 1.93 10.09 7.93
N TYR A 108 1.50 9.15 8.78
CA TYR A 108 0.29 8.36 8.57
C TYR A 108 -0.91 9.01 9.24
N LEU A 109 -1.98 9.23 8.47
CA LEU A 109 -3.18 9.90 8.94
C LEU A 109 -4.35 8.96 9.21
N GLY A 110 -4.33 7.75 8.64
CA GLY A 110 -5.39 6.76 8.88
C GLY A 110 -5.66 5.85 7.68
N THR A 111 -6.52 4.87 7.90
CA THR A 111 -6.94 3.91 6.86
C THR A 111 -8.45 3.95 6.71
N THR A 112 -8.92 3.85 5.48
CA THR A 112 -10.34 3.68 5.16
C THR A 112 -10.55 2.39 4.39
N TYR A 113 -11.62 1.67 4.76
CA TYR A 113 -12.08 0.47 4.08
C TYR A 113 -13.28 0.83 3.22
N MET A 114 -13.16 0.64 1.90
CA MET A 114 -14.20 1.04 0.95
C MET A 114 -14.60 -0.13 0.05
N ARG A 115 -15.90 -0.32 -0.12
CA ARG A 115 -16.43 -1.24 -1.13
C ARG A 115 -16.64 -0.48 -2.43
N GLU A 116 -15.94 -0.91 -3.48
CA GLU A 116 -16.22 -0.46 -4.83
C GLU A 116 -17.54 -1.08 -5.33
N ILE A 117 -18.37 -0.25 -5.94
CA ILE A 117 -19.61 -0.66 -6.59
C ILE A 117 -19.48 -0.35 -8.08
N ASN A 118 -19.50 -1.40 -8.90
CA ASN A 118 -19.54 -1.26 -10.35
C ASN A 118 -21.00 -1.13 -10.80
N LEU A 119 -21.41 0.10 -11.14
CA LEU A 119 -22.75 0.38 -11.67
C LEU A 119 -22.89 -0.20 -13.07
N ARG A 120 -24.07 -0.75 -13.38
CA ARG A 120 -24.43 -1.25 -14.71
C ARG A 120 -25.51 -0.34 -15.31
N PRO A 121 -25.58 -0.20 -16.64
CA PRO A 121 -26.68 0.49 -17.29
C PRO A 121 -28.04 -0.06 -16.83
N MET A 122 -29.02 0.83 -16.70
CA MET A 122 -30.40 0.41 -16.50
C MET A 122 -30.92 -0.27 -17.78
N PRO A 123 -31.84 -1.24 -17.66
CA PRO A 123 -32.49 -1.87 -18.81
C PRO A 123 -33.17 -0.87 -19.76
#